data_AF-A0A534XQD5-F1
#
_entry.id   AF-A0A534XQD5-F1
#
_cell.length_a   1.000
_cell.length_b   1.000
_cell.length_c   1.000
_cell.angle_alpha   90.00
_cell.angle_beta   90.00
_cell.angle_gamma   90.00
#
_symmetry.space_group_name_H-M   'P 1'
#
loop_
_entity.id
_entity.type
_entity.pdbx_description
1 polymer ?
#
loop_
_entity_poly.entity_id
_entity_poly.type
_entity_poly.pdbx_seq_one_letter_code
_entity_poly.pdbx_strand_id
1 'polypeptide(L)'
;DHTFYRHEFIGEEMAREILLRWKLPHRDVERVALLVREHNWYYRDEWNDATVRRTIARIGPAELPTLWKLRRADLRARGRLVDEGLQNQTRLEARFEAELQRASALKISDLAIGGRDVMNALSVPPGPVVGQVLAKLLERVLDEPDLNTRERLLGLVPEAARGLSTANPQA
;
A
#
# COMPACT_ATOMS: atom_id res chain seq x y z
N ASP A 1 -10.74 17.39 27.30
CA ASP A 1 -10.62 17.06 25.88
C ASP A 1 -9.24 16.51 25.60
N HIS A 2 -9.13 15.23 25.26
CA HIS A 2 -7.85 14.55 25.01
C HIS A 2 -7.88 13.89 23.64
N THR A 3 -7.90 14.73 22.59
CA THR A 3 -7.78 14.27 21.20
C THR A 3 -6.36 14.54 20.73
N PHE A 4 -5.60 13.48 20.50
CA PHE A 4 -4.25 13.57 19.93
C PHE A 4 -4.36 13.49 18.40
N TYR A 5 -4.37 14.65 17.75
CA TYR A 5 -4.41 14.72 16.29
C TYR A 5 -3.14 14.13 15.69
N ARG A 6 -3.30 13.28 14.67
CA ARG A 6 -2.19 12.67 13.92
C ARG A 6 -1.21 11.86 14.77
N HIS A 7 -1.67 11.31 15.90
CA HIS A 7 -0.81 10.54 16.81
C HIS A 7 -0.28 9.25 16.19
N GLU A 8 -0.94 8.72 15.16
CA GLU A 8 -0.46 7.57 14.41
C GLU A 8 0.90 7.82 13.75
N PHE A 9 1.18 9.07 13.33
CA PHE A 9 2.46 9.45 12.73
C PHE A 9 3.56 9.54 13.80
N ILE A 10 3.28 10.23 14.91
CA ILE A 10 4.22 10.38 16.03
C ILE A 10 4.46 9.01 16.68
N GLY A 11 3.41 8.21 16.86
CA GLY A 11 3.48 6.87 17.43
C GLY A 11 4.31 5.92 16.56
N GLU A 12 4.21 6.01 15.23
CA GLU A 12 5.07 5.26 14.32
C GLU A 12 6.54 5.59 14.54
N GLU A 13 6.89 6.89 14.53
CA GLU A 13 8.27 7.36 14.73
C GLU A 13 8.82 6.90 16.09
N MET A 14 8.04 7.09 17.17
CA MET A 14 8.41 6.65 18.50
C MET A 14 8.59 5.13 18.58
N ALA A 15 7.67 4.35 18.01
CA ALA A 15 7.76 2.89 18.02
C ALA A 15 9.04 2.44 17.29
N ARG A 16 9.31 3.01 16.12
CA ARG A 16 10.51 2.73 15.34
C ARG A 16 11.79 3.00 16.12
N GLU A 17 11.91 4.18 16.74
CA GLU A 17 13.07 4.56 17.55
C GLU A 17 13.27 3.62 18.75
N ILE A 18 12.20 3.29 19.46
CA ILE A 18 12.24 2.41 20.64
C ILE A 18 12.70 1.01 20.24
N LEU A 19 12.12 0.43 19.19
CA LEU A 19 12.41 -0.95 18.78
C LEU A 19 13.81 -1.08 18.18
N LEU A 20 14.31 -0.06 17.47
CA LEU A 20 15.70 0.00 17.02
C LEU A 20 16.68 0.07 18.20
N ARG A 21 16.38 0.89 19.20
CA ARG A 21 17.17 0.97 20.44
C ARG A 21 17.20 -0.37 21.18
N TRP A 22 16.12 -1.14 21.13
CA TRP A 22 16.03 -2.50 21.68
C TRP A 22 16.69 -3.58 20.80
N LYS A 23 17.23 -3.20 19.63
CA LYS A 23 17.94 -4.10 18.70
C LYS A 23 17.07 -5.24 18.16
N LEU A 24 15.77 -4.98 17.96
CA LEU A 24 14.91 -5.95 17.28
C LEU A 24 15.28 -6.09 15.80
N PRO A 25 14.94 -7.23 15.16
CA PRO A 25 15.13 -7.40 13.73
C PRO A 25 14.45 -6.27 12.94
N HIS A 26 15.15 -5.72 11.94
CA HIS A 26 14.64 -4.60 11.14
C HIS A 26 13.25 -4.87 10.54
N ARG A 27 13.00 -6.12 10.11
CA ARG A 27 11.69 -6.55 9.63
C ARG A 27 10.58 -6.32 10.66
N ASP A 28 10.84 -6.63 11.93
CA ASP A 28 9.85 -6.49 12.99
C ASP A 28 9.65 -5.01 13.35
N VAL A 29 10.72 -4.21 13.32
CA VAL A 29 10.64 -2.75 13.49
C VAL A 29 9.71 -2.14 12.44
N GLU A 30 9.94 -2.40 11.15
CA GLU A 30 9.10 -1.87 10.07
C GLU A 30 7.65 -2.33 10.20
N ARG A 31 7.47 -3.60 10.50
CA ARG A 31 6.14 -4.20 10.65
C ARG A 31 5.35 -3.56 11.78
N VAL A 32 5.96 -3.37 12.96
CA VAL A 32 5.28 -2.72 14.09
C VAL A 32 5.02 -1.24 13.79
N ALA A 33 6.00 -0.53 13.23
CA ALA A 33 5.83 0.87 12.83
C ALA A 33 4.65 1.04 11.85
N LEU A 34 4.55 0.18 10.84
CA LEU A 34 3.43 0.17 9.90
C LEU A 34 2.08 -0.05 10.59
N LEU A 35 1.98 -1.04 11.48
CA LEU A 35 0.74 -1.31 12.21
C LEU A 35 0.33 -0.13 13.08
N VAL A 36 1.28 0.54 13.73
CA VAL A 36 1.04 1.76 14.50
C VAL A 36 0.63 2.92 13.58
N ARG A 37 1.22 3.07 12.40
CA ARG A 37 0.81 4.13 11.47
C ARG A 37 -0.63 3.94 10.97
N GLU A 38 -1.01 2.70 10.72
CA GLU A 38 -2.28 2.38 10.04
C GLU A 38 -3.39 1.97 11.02
N HIS A 39 -3.21 2.10 12.34
CA HIS A 39 -4.22 1.69 13.33
C HIS A 39 -5.41 2.66 13.44
N ASN A 40 -5.22 3.96 13.16
CA ASN A 40 -6.20 4.98 13.52
C ASN A 40 -6.77 5.76 12.32
N TRP A 41 -7.74 5.17 11.63
CA TRP A 41 -8.53 5.87 10.60
C TRP A 41 -9.97 5.35 10.56
N TYR A 42 -10.90 6.25 10.25
CA TYR A 42 -12.33 5.94 10.19
C TYR A 42 -12.74 5.71 8.75
N TYR A 43 -13.34 4.55 8.48
CA TYR A 43 -13.83 4.25 7.14
C TYR A 43 -15.03 5.12 6.80
N ARG A 44 -15.05 5.64 5.59
CA ARG A 44 -16.18 6.39 5.06
C ARG A 44 -16.55 5.85 3.69
N ASP A 45 -17.84 5.80 3.39
CA ASP A 45 -18.36 5.16 2.20
C ASP A 45 -17.97 5.90 0.90
N GLU A 46 -17.45 7.12 0.98
CA GLU A 46 -16.95 7.90 -0.16
C GLU A 46 -15.57 7.43 -0.66
N TRP A 47 -14.93 6.48 0.04
CA TRP A 47 -13.68 5.88 -0.43
C TRP A 47 -13.91 5.13 -1.75
N ASN A 48 -13.37 5.67 -2.84
CA ASN A 48 -13.39 5.00 -4.13
C ASN A 48 -12.57 3.70 -4.09
N ASP A 49 -12.87 2.79 -5.02
CA ASP A 49 -12.27 1.45 -5.07
C ASP A 49 -10.72 1.53 -5.16
N ALA A 50 -10.20 2.48 -5.93
CA ALA A 50 -8.77 2.68 -6.09
C ALA A 50 -8.07 3.14 -4.79
N THR A 51 -8.74 3.93 -3.96
CA THR A 51 -8.24 4.36 -2.64
C THR A 51 -8.12 3.16 -1.71
N VAL A 52 -9.12 2.27 -1.74
CA VAL A 52 -9.09 1.01 -0.99
C VAL A 52 -7.90 0.15 -1.46
N ARG A 53 -7.75 -0.08 -2.77
CA ARG A 53 -6.63 -0.88 -3.33
C ARG A 53 -5.26 -0.28 -3.02
N ARG A 54 -5.09 1.04 -3.13
CA ARG A 54 -3.85 1.73 -2.72
C ARG A 54 -3.54 1.54 -1.23
N THR A 55 -4.57 1.59 -0.39
CA THR A 55 -4.40 1.37 1.05
C THR A 55 -4.00 -0.07 1.35
N ILE A 56 -4.62 -1.04 0.66
CA ILE A 56 -4.23 -2.46 0.72
C ILE A 56 -2.78 -2.65 0.27
N ALA A 57 -2.40 -2.08 -0.88
CA ALA A 57 -1.04 -2.16 -1.43
C ALA A 57 0.01 -1.58 -0.47
N ARG A 58 -0.30 -0.43 0.15
CA ARG A 58 0.55 0.23 1.15
C ARG A 58 0.74 -0.61 2.42
N ILE A 59 -0.33 -1.20 2.94
CA ILE A 59 -0.29 -2.03 4.17
C ILE A 59 0.31 -3.41 3.88
N GLY A 60 0.10 -3.93 2.67
CA GLY A 60 0.40 -5.31 2.34
C GLY A 60 -0.74 -6.25 2.78
N PRO A 61 -1.30 -7.06 1.87
CA PRO A 61 -2.41 -7.97 2.19
C PRO A 61 -2.14 -8.91 3.37
N ALA A 62 -0.88 -9.36 3.51
CA ALA A 62 -0.47 -10.27 4.57
C ALA A 62 -0.57 -9.67 5.99
N GLU A 63 -0.51 -8.34 6.12
CA GLU A 63 -0.58 -7.66 7.43
C GLU A 63 -2.00 -7.27 7.83
N LEU A 64 -2.94 -7.23 6.90
CA LEU A 64 -4.34 -6.87 7.17
C LEU A 64 -4.96 -7.66 8.34
N PRO A 65 -4.81 -9.01 8.44
CA PRO A 65 -5.36 -9.75 9.57
C PRO A 65 -4.80 -9.30 10.93
N THR A 66 -3.52 -8.92 10.99
CA THR A 66 -2.90 -8.41 12.23
C THR A 66 -3.43 -7.01 12.53
N LEU A 67 -3.52 -6.15 11.51
CA LEU A 67 -4.05 -4.80 11.65
C LEU A 67 -5.52 -4.81 12.14
N TRP A 68 -6.36 -5.70 11.61
CA TRP A 68 -7.75 -5.86 12.05
C TRP A 68 -7.85 -6.26 13.51
N LYS A 69 -6.99 -7.17 13.98
CA LYS A 69 -6.93 -7.55 15.39
C LYS A 69 -6.54 -6.36 16.28
N LEU A 70 -5.51 -5.60 15.89
CA LEU A 70 -5.07 -4.40 16.61
C LEU A 70 -6.20 -3.37 16.69
N ARG A 71 -6.79 -3.01 15.55
CA ARG A 71 -7.86 -2.02 15.47
C ARG A 71 -9.08 -2.40 16.31
N ARG A 72 -9.49 -3.67 16.27
CA ARG A 72 -10.61 -4.16 17.09
C ARG A 72 -10.28 -4.15 18.58
N ALA A 73 -9.03 -4.43 18.97
CA ALA A 73 -8.59 -4.32 20.36
C ALA A 73 -8.64 -2.86 20.84
N ASP A 74 -8.12 -1.93 20.05
CA ASP A 74 -8.14 -0.49 20.35
C ASP A 74 -9.58 0.04 20.48
N LEU A 75 -10.45 -0.33 19.54
CA LEU A 75 -11.87 0.07 19.58
C LEU A 75 -12.56 -0.40 20.87
N ARG A 76 -12.29 -1.63 21.32
CA ARG A 76 -12.84 -2.16 22.58
C ARG A 76 -12.27 -1.45 23.81
N ALA A 77 -11.02 -1.01 23.76
CA ALA A 77 -10.36 -0.31 24.86
C ALA A 77 -10.75 1.18 24.99
N ARG A 78 -11.40 1.78 23.97
CA ARG A 78 -11.76 3.22 23.95
C ARG A 78 -12.83 3.62 24.97
N GLY A 79 -13.60 2.69 25.51
CA GLY A 79 -14.64 2.94 26.55
C GLY A 79 -15.89 3.70 26.08
N ARG A 80 -15.90 4.26 24.86
CA ARG A 80 -17.04 4.97 24.25
C ARG A 80 -17.14 4.64 22.76
N LEU A 81 -18.36 4.71 22.20
CA LEU A 81 -18.65 4.45 20.79
C LEU A 81 -18.11 3.09 20.30
N VAL A 82 -18.02 2.10 21.19
CA VAL A 82 -17.41 0.79 20.90
C VAL A 82 -18.20 0.08 19.81
N ASP A 83 -19.53 0.02 19.93
CA ASP A 83 -20.38 -0.68 18.96
C ASP A 83 -20.37 0.01 17.60
N GLU A 84 -20.48 1.34 17.55
CA GLU A 84 -20.39 2.12 16.31
C GLU A 84 -19.04 1.90 15.62
N GLY A 85 -17.95 1.97 16.37
CA GLY A 85 -16.61 1.73 15.85
C GLY A 85 -16.42 0.30 15.33
N LEU A 86 -16.95 -0.71 16.03
CA LEU A 86 -16.88 -2.10 15.60
C LEU A 86 -17.75 -2.38 14.35
N GLN A 87 -18.89 -1.71 14.22
CA GLN A 87 -19.70 -1.74 12.99
C GLN A 87 -18.95 -1.09 11.82
N ASN A 88 -18.34 0.07 12.03
CA ASN A 88 -17.48 0.72 11.05
C ASN A 88 -16.34 -0.19 10.59
N GLN A 89 -15.64 -0.81 11.55
CA GLN A 89 -14.55 -1.76 11.31
C GLN A 89 -15.01 -2.97 10.49
N THR A 90 -16.21 -3.51 10.76
CA THR A 90 -16.77 -4.63 10.00
C THR A 90 -17.08 -4.23 8.55
N ARG A 91 -17.64 -3.04 8.31
CA ARG A 91 -17.86 -2.53 6.94
C ARG A 91 -16.54 -2.34 6.18
N LEU A 92 -15.53 -1.79 6.85
CA LEU A 92 -14.19 -1.62 6.29
C LEU A 92 -13.59 -2.96 5.87
N GLU A 93 -13.62 -3.96 6.75
CA GLU A 93 -13.09 -5.30 6.47
C GLU A 93 -13.78 -5.94 5.25
N ALA A 94 -15.11 -5.85 5.16
CA ALA A 94 -15.87 -6.35 4.02
C ALA A 94 -15.51 -5.61 2.71
N ARG A 95 -15.33 -4.28 2.77
CA ARG A 95 -14.91 -3.47 1.62
C ARG A 95 -13.50 -3.85 1.15
N PHE A 96 -12.59 -4.07 2.08
CA PHE A 96 -11.21 -4.48 1.79
C PHE A 96 -11.17 -5.87 1.16
N GLU A 97 -11.96 -6.81 1.68
CA GLU A 97 -12.07 -8.15 1.11
C GLU A 97 -12.61 -8.11 -0.33
N ALA A 98 -13.67 -7.34 -0.58
CA ALA A 98 -14.22 -7.20 -1.93
C ALA A 98 -13.19 -6.66 -2.94
N GLU A 99 -12.36 -5.69 -2.52
CA GLU A 99 -11.31 -5.13 -3.37
C GLU A 99 -10.09 -6.03 -3.51
N LEU A 100 -9.74 -6.83 -2.49
CA LEU A 100 -8.72 -7.87 -2.61
C LEU A 100 -9.10 -8.90 -3.69
N GLN A 101 -10.36 -9.31 -3.74
CA GLN A 101 -10.84 -10.28 -4.75
C GLN A 101 -10.86 -9.71 -6.16
N ARG A 102 -11.00 -8.39 -6.31
CA ARG A 102 -11.00 -7.68 -7.61
C ARG A 102 -9.61 -7.25 -8.06
N ALA A 103 -8.68 -7.09 -7.12
CA ALA A 103 -7.34 -6.61 -7.42
C ALA A 103 -6.59 -7.63 -8.27
N SER A 104 -6.06 -7.16 -9.40
CA SER A 104 -5.22 -7.96 -10.28
C SER A 104 -3.72 -7.80 -9.98
N ALA A 105 -3.32 -6.68 -9.35
CA ALA A 105 -1.98 -6.44 -8.81
C ALA A 105 -2.04 -5.51 -7.60
N LEU A 106 -1.21 -5.79 -6.59
CA LEU A 106 -1.06 -4.94 -5.39
C LEU A 106 0.39 -4.56 -5.11
N LYS A 107 1.34 -5.20 -5.78
CA LYS A 107 2.77 -4.87 -5.78
C LYS A 107 3.34 -5.10 -7.18
N ILE A 108 4.52 -4.53 -7.44
CA ILE A 108 5.19 -4.59 -8.75
C ILE A 108 5.32 -6.03 -9.26
N SER A 109 5.61 -6.99 -8.38
CA SER A 109 5.77 -8.40 -8.76
C SER A 109 4.49 -9.07 -9.24
N ASP A 110 3.32 -8.46 -9.01
CA ASP A 110 2.02 -9.00 -9.44
C ASP A 110 1.65 -8.50 -10.85
N LEU A 111 2.40 -7.54 -11.40
CA LEU A 111 2.16 -7.05 -12.75
C LEU A 111 2.40 -8.17 -13.77
N ALA A 112 1.56 -8.19 -14.81
CA ALA A 112 1.65 -9.14 -15.93
C ALA A 112 2.91 -8.93 -16.80
N ILE A 113 3.72 -7.91 -16.52
CA ILE A 113 5.00 -7.64 -17.15
C ILE A 113 6.08 -7.40 -16.09
N GLY A 114 7.32 -7.74 -16.44
CA GLY A 114 8.48 -7.51 -15.58
C GLY A 114 9.45 -6.46 -16.13
N GLY A 115 10.55 -6.25 -15.42
CA GLY A 115 11.59 -5.31 -15.84
C GLY A 115 12.19 -5.64 -17.22
N ARG A 116 12.30 -6.93 -17.56
CA ARG A 116 12.77 -7.36 -18.89
C ARG A 116 11.85 -6.91 -20.02
N ASP A 117 10.54 -6.98 -19.81
CA ASP A 117 9.57 -6.51 -20.80
C ASP A 117 9.69 -4.99 -21.01
N VAL A 118 9.83 -4.23 -19.92
CA VAL A 118 10.03 -2.77 -19.97
C VAL A 118 11.34 -2.40 -20.67
N MET A 119 12.45 -3.07 -20.35
CA MET A 119 13.75 -2.85 -21.01
C MET A 119 13.66 -3.11 -22.51
N ASN A 120 13.04 -4.21 -22.91
CA ASN A 120 12.86 -4.55 -24.32
C ASN A 120 11.94 -3.56 -25.05
N ALA A 121 10.86 -3.11 -24.41
CA ALA A 121 9.91 -2.19 -25.01
C ALA A 121 10.48 -0.77 -25.20
N LEU A 122 11.40 -0.33 -24.33
CA LEU A 122 12.02 0.99 -24.40
C LEU A 122 13.44 0.98 -25.00
N SER A 123 14.01 -0.20 -25.26
CA SER A 123 15.41 -0.37 -25.66
C SER A 123 16.40 0.29 -24.68
N VAL A 124 16.16 0.16 -23.38
CA VAL A 124 16.99 0.74 -22.31
C VAL A 124 17.75 -0.34 -21.52
N PRO A 125 18.95 -0.03 -21.00
CA PRO A 125 19.65 -0.93 -20.10
C PRO A 125 18.93 -1.05 -18.74
N PRO A 126 19.29 -2.03 -17.90
CA PRO A 126 18.80 -2.10 -16.52
C PRO A 126 19.15 -0.81 -15.77
N GLY A 127 18.17 -0.25 -15.05
CA GLY A 127 18.37 0.97 -14.28
C GLY A 127 17.11 1.45 -13.54
N PRO A 128 17.20 2.52 -12.75
CA PRO A 128 16.10 3.03 -11.92
C PRO A 128 14.84 3.36 -12.71
N VAL A 129 14.99 3.81 -13.96
CA VAL A 129 13.87 4.12 -14.86
C VAL A 129 12.93 2.93 -15.05
N VAL A 130 13.45 1.70 -15.08
CA VAL A 130 12.65 0.48 -15.23
C VAL A 130 11.71 0.30 -14.04
N GLY A 131 12.23 0.47 -12.81
CA GLY A 131 11.42 0.39 -11.60
C GLY A 131 10.39 1.50 -11.50
N GLN A 132 10.74 2.71 -11.94
CA GLN A 132 9.82 3.86 -11.97
C GLN A 132 8.67 3.65 -12.98
N VAL A 133 8.96 3.05 -14.15
CA VAL A 133 7.93 2.67 -15.12
C VAL A 133 6.99 1.62 -14.52
N LEU A 134 7.52 0.56 -13.92
CA LEU A 134 6.71 -0.48 -13.28
C LEU A 134 5.85 0.10 -12.13
N ALA A 135 6.40 1.03 -11.34
CA ALA A 135 5.64 1.71 -10.29
C ALA A 135 4.48 2.54 -10.86
N LYS A 136 4.72 3.30 -11.94
CA LYS A 136 3.65 4.05 -12.63
C LYS A 136 2.58 3.12 -13.23
N LEU A 137 2.98 1.96 -13.78
CA LEU A 137 2.03 0.98 -14.29
C LEU A 137 1.21 0.34 -13.17
N LEU A 138 1.83 0.05 -12.02
CA LEU A 138 1.11 -0.41 -10.84
C LEU A 138 0.05 0.61 -10.40
N GLU A 139 0.37 1.90 -10.37
CA GLU A 139 -0.63 2.93 -10.05
C GLU A 139 -1.82 2.91 -11.00
N ARG A 140 -1.59 2.71 -12.31
CA ARG A 140 -2.69 2.57 -13.29
C ARG A 140 -3.54 1.32 -13.03
N VAL A 141 -2.91 0.20 -12.68
CA VAL A 141 -3.63 -1.04 -12.33
C VAL A 141 -4.41 -0.92 -11.03
N LEU A 142 -3.90 -0.17 -10.05
CA LEU A 142 -4.62 0.13 -8.81
C LEU A 142 -5.86 1.00 -9.09
N ASP A 143 -5.85 1.83 -10.13
CA ASP A 143 -7.05 2.54 -10.61
C ASP A 143 -7.99 1.63 -11.41
N GLU A 144 -7.46 0.85 -12.36
CA GLU A 144 -8.20 0.00 -13.28
C GLU A 144 -7.59 -1.42 -13.32
N PRO A 145 -8.09 -2.37 -12.50
CA PRO A 145 -7.51 -3.71 -12.40
C PRO A 145 -7.42 -4.49 -13.72
N ASP A 146 -8.36 -4.26 -14.63
CA ASP A 146 -8.42 -4.94 -15.94
C ASP A 146 -7.23 -4.57 -16.86
N LEU A 147 -6.47 -3.52 -16.52
CA LEU A 147 -5.25 -3.17 -17.24
C LEU A 147 -4.12 -4.19 -17.04
N ASN A 148 -4.18 -5.06 -16.02
CA ASN A 148 -3.11 -6.01 -15.70
C ASN A 148 -3.07 -7.23 -16.65
N THR A 149 -2.97 -6.97 -17.94
CA THR A 149 -2.69 -7.96 -18.97
C THR A 149 -1.40 -7.56 -19.68
N ARG A 150 -0.63 -8.55 -20.12
CA ARG A 150 0.67 -8.30 -20.78
C ARG A 150 0.54 -7.32 -21.95
N GLU A 151 -0.46 -7.50 -22.79
CA GLU A 151 -0.71 -6.64 -23.96
C GLU A 151 -1.02 -5.19 -23.57
N ARG A 152 -1.97 -4.98 -22.65
CA ARG A 152 -2.37 -3.64 -22.21
C ARG A 152 -1.21 -2.91 -21.52
N LEU A 153 -0.51 -3.59 -20.61
CA LEU A 153 0.62 -2.98 -19.91
C LEU A 153 1.77 -2.63 -20.85
N LEU A 154 2.12 -3.50 -21.81
CA LEU A 154 3.13 -3.19 -22.83
C LEU A 154 2.75 -1.95 -23.66
N GLY A 155 1.48 -1.81 -24.04
CA GLY A 155 0.98 -0.62 -24.74
C GLY A 155 1.09 0.67 -23.92
N LEU A 156 1.04 0.58 -22.59
CA LEU A 156 1.15 1.72 -21.67
C LEU A 156 2.60 2.07 -21.31
N VAL A 157 3.58 1.21 -21.59
CA VAL A 157 5.01 1.43 -21.25
C VAL A 157 5.52 2.79 -21.78
N PRO A 158 5.31 3.18 -23.04
CA PRO A 158 5.81 4.47 -23.55
C PRO A 158 5.20 5.67 -22.82
N GLU A 159 3.93 5.60 -22.43
CA GLU A 159 3.27 6.66 -21.65
C GLU A 159 3.81 6.73 -20.23
N ALA A 160 3.95 5.59 -19.55
CA ALA A 160 4.53 5.51 -18.22
C ALA A 160 5.96 6.05 -18.19
N ALA A 161 6.74 5.84 -19.25
CA ALA A 161 8.10 6.34 -19.38
C ALA A 161 8.20 7.87 -19.56
N ARG A 162 7.12 8.57 -19.97
CA ARG A 162 7.17 10.02 -20.21
C ARG A 162 7.61 10.79 -18.96
N GLY A 163 8.53 11.74 -19.17
CA GLY A 163 9.09 12.59 -18.12
C GLY A 163 10.08 11.89 -17.20
N LEU A 164 10.43 10.62 -17.46
CA LEU A 164 11.51 9.94 -16.75
C LEU A 164 12.80 10.06 -17.56
N SER A 165 13.92 10.35 -16.89
CA SER A 165 15.23 10.35 -17.55
C SER A 165 15.65 8.91 -17.85
N THR A 166 15.93 8.62 -19.13
CA THR A 166 16.50 7.35 -19.58
C THR A 166 18.03 7.35 -19.55
N ALA A 167 18.66 8.49 -19.27
CA ALA A 167 20.10 8.58 -19.11
C ALA A 167 20.51 7.92 -17.78
N ASN A 168 21.39 6.94 -17.85
CA ASN A 168 22.00 6.35 -16.66
C ASN A 168 23.05 7.35 -16.12
N PRO A 169 22.88 7.94 -14.91
CA PRO A 169 23.87 8.86 -14.36
C PRO A 169 25.18 8.15 -13.94
N GLN A 170 25.26 6.83 -14.09
CA GLN A 170 26.42 5.99 -13.75
C GLN A 170 27.12 5.37 -14.98
N ALA A 171 26.83 5.86 -16.20
CA ALA A 171 27.51 5.43 -17.42
C ALA A 171 28.63 6.40 -17.83
#